data_AF-A0A2K9EEE8-F1
#
_entry.id   AF-A0A2K9EEE8-F1
#
_cell.length_a   1.000
_cell.length_b   1.000
_cell.length_c   1.000
_cell.angle_alpha   90.00
_cell.angle_beta   90.00
_cell.angle_gamma   90.00
#
_symmetry.space_group_name_H-M   'P 1'
#
loop_
_entity.id
_entity.type
_entity.pdbx_description
1 polymer ?
#
loop_
_entity_poly.entity_id
_entity_poly.type
_entity_poly.pdbx_seq_one_letter_code
_entity_poly.pdbx_strand_id
1 'polypeptide(L)'
;MIFSEKLSLIRKSKGYTQEQLAEILGVSRQAVAKWESGQSYPDISNLIQISEEFHVTVDYLVRDSVCQKKPTYLHRGQIEIVDFLIKAKKETYAGNGPESKSIYPGSYILEYREGDFLYIDTYYGGEAFIGEEVVWMKDTPVYGMNYCGRVIGDNFSGDFLKAALLAVPQDMPYRGPSFFEEQGYIYRCSTKGDMNWFQGYENIYYDNEKIYECYFHGGGIR
;
A
#
# COMPACT_ATOMS: atom_id res chain seq x y z
N MET A 1 5.56 -20.88 -1.70
CA MET A 1 6.82 -21.47 -2.19
C MET A 1 7.95 -20.95 -1.33
N ILE A 2 8.80 -21.84 -0.84
CA ILE A 2 9.99 -21.47 -0.06
C ILE A 2 11.14 -21.03 -0.97
N PHE A 3 12.13 -20.32 -0.44
CA PHE A 3 13.28 -19.81 -1.20
C PHE A 3 13.92 -20.85 -2.13
N SER A 4 14.16 -22.07 -1.63
CA SER A 4 14.80 -23.16 -2.37
C SER A 4 14.03 -23.57 -3.64
N GLU A 5 12.70 -23.62 -3.54
CA GLU A 5 11.80 -23.93 -4.66
C GLU A 5 11.82 -22.82 -5.70
N LYS A 6 11.81 -21.55 -5.25
CA LYS A 6 11.85 -20.39 -6.17
C LYS A 6 13.16 -20.31 -6.92
N LEU A 7 14.28 -20.49 -6.23
CA LEU A 7 15.59 -20.48 -6.86
C LEU A 7 15.69 -21.57 -7.94
N SER A 8 15.22 -22.79 -7.62
CA SER A 8 15.17 -23.86 -8.62
C SER A 8 14.27 -23.52 -9.81
N LEU A 9 13.12 -22.87 -9.57
CA LEU A 9 12.17 -22.51 -10.60
C LEU A 9 12.74 -21.44 -11.54
N ILE A 10 13.27 -20.34 -11.01
CA ILE A 10 13.81 -19.24 -11.84
C ILE A 10 15.05 -19.69 -12.62
N ARG A 11 15.94 -20.50 -12.01
CA ARG A 11 17.10 -21.05 -12.71
C ARG A 11 16.68 -21.91 -13.89
N LYS A 12 15.72 -22.82 -13.69
CA LYS A 12 15.20 -23.69 -14.76
C LYS A 12 14.49 -22.89 -15.85
N SER A 13 13.80 -21.80 -15.50
CA SER A 13 13.12 -20.95 -16.49
C SER A 13 14.08 -20.28 -17.49
N LYS A 14 15.33 -20.04 -17.08
CA LYS A 14 16.42 -19.53 -17.94
C LYS A 14 17.21 -20.63 -18.64
N GLY A 15 16.89 -21.91 -18.40
CA GLY A 15 17.61 -23.05 -18.97
C GLY A 15 18.98 -23.31 -18.35
N TYR A 16 19.31 -22.69 -17.21
CA TYR A 16 20.62 -22.86 -16.58
C TYR A 16 20.73 -24.18 -15.82
N THR A 17 21.91 -24.78 -15.91
CA THR A 17 22.35 -25.83 -14.98
C THR A 17 22.79 -25.21 -13.64
N GLN A 18 22.87 -26.02 -12.59
CA GLN A 18 23.43 -25.56 -11.31
C GLN A 18 24.89 -25.11 -11.44
N GLU A 19 25.65 -25.72 -12.37
CA GLU A 19 27.04 -25.36 -12.67
C GLU A 19 27.12 -23.95 -13.27
N GLN A 20 26.27 -23.68 -14.27
CA GLN A 20 26.24 -22.38 -14.95
C GLN A 20 25.82 -21.26 -13.99
N LEU A 21 24.83 -21.49 -13.12
CA LEU A 21 24.46 -20.50 -12.12
C LEU A 21 25.60 -20.27 -11.11
N ALA A 22 26.32 -21.31 -10.74
CA ALA A 22 27.46 -21.20 -9.84
C ALA A 22 28.61 -20.39 -10.46
N GLU A 23 28.89 -20.59 -11.74
CA GLU A 23 29.89 -19.84 -12.51
C GLU A 23 29.52 -18.35 -12.60
N ILE A 24 28.25 -18.03 -12.89
CA ILE A 24 27.75 -16.65 -12.96
C ILE A 24 27.92 -15.93 -11.61
N LEU A 25 27.57 -16.60 -10.52
CA LEU A 25 27.61 -16.02 -9.16
C LEU A 25 29.01 -16.08 -8.51
N GLY A 26 30.00 -16.70 -9.17
CA GLY A 26 31.34 -16.89 -8.62
C GLY A 26 31.37 -17.80 -7.37
N VAL A 27 30.45 -18.77 -7.27
CA VAL A 27 30.34 -19.71 -6.15
C VAL A 27 30.56 -21.15 -6.59
N SER A 28 30.66 -22.09 -5.63
CA SER A 28 30.74 -23.51 -5.99
C SER A 28 29.37 -24.08 -6.38
N ARG A 29 29.34 -25.02 -7.32
CA ARG A 29 28.13 -25.78 -7.69
C ARG A 29 27.44 -26.41 -6.47
N GLN A 30 28.23 -26.82 -5.48
CA GLN A 30 27.74 -27.39 -4.22
C GLN A 30 26.96 -26.37 -3.38
N ALA A 31 27.35 -25.09 -3.40
CA ALA A 31 26.61 -24.03 -2.71
C ALA A 31 25.20 -23.88 -3.31
N VAL A 32 25.11 -23.76 -4.64
CA VAL A 32 23.82 -23.70 -5.35
C VAL A 32 22.95 -24.92 -5.07
N ALA A 33 23.53 -26.13 -5.06
CA ALA A 33 22.80 -27.34 -4.73
C ALA A 33 22.25 -27.35 -3.29
N LYS A 34 23.00 -26.82 -2.31
CA LYS A 34 22.54 -26.68 -0.92
C LYS A 34 21.43 -25.64 -0.77
N TRP A 35 21.48 -24.56 -1.54
CA TRP A 35 20.43 -23.54 -1.58
C TRP A 35 19.13 -24.09 -2.14
N GLU A 36 19.19 -24.80 -3.27
CA GLU A 36 18.00 -25.39 -3.92
C GLU A 36 17.41 -26.58 -3.16
N SER A 37 18.19 -27.21 -2.27
CA SER A 37 17.70 -28.27 -1.37
C SER A 37 17.25 -27.75 0.00
N GLY A 38 17.37 -26.44 0.26
CA GLY A 38 16.98 -25.82 1.53
C GLY A 38 17.92 -26.12 2.71
N GLN A 39 19.11 -26.67 2.45
CA GLN A 39 20.09 -27.00 3.49
C GLN A 39 20.87 -25.78 4.00
N SER A 40 20.92 -24.71 3.21
CA SER A 40 21.56 -23.44 3.58
C SER A 40 20.98 -22.30 2.76
N TYR A 41 21.28 -21.07 3.13
CA TYR A 41 20.90 -19.86 2.39
C TYR A 41 22.14 -19.16 1.82
N PRO A 42 22.02 -18.48 0.67
CA PRO A 42 23.05 -17.55 0.22
C PRO A 42 23.19 -16.40 1.21
N ASP A 43 24.39 -15.81 1.27
CA ASP A 43 24.58 -14.54 1.95
C ASP A 43 23.93 -13.38 1.18
N ILE A 44 23.98 -12.18 1.77
CA ILE A 44 23.36 -10.97 1.20
C ILE A 44 23.96 -10.61 -0.17
N SER A 45 25.27 -10.78 -0.35
CA SER A 45 25.93 -10.44 -1.62
C SER A 45 25.48 -11.37 -2.74
N ASN A 46 25.39 -12.67 -2.46
CA ASN A 46 24.88 -13.66 -3.39
C ASN A 46 23.38 -13.49 -3.66
N LEU A 47 22.59 -13.09 -2.67
CA LEU A 47 21.17 -12.75 -2.85
C LEU A 47 20.96 -11.57 -3.81
N ILE A 48 21.79 -10.53 -3.70
CA ILE A 48 21.77 -9.38 -4.62
C ILE A 48 22.15 -9.83 -6.04
N GLN A 49 23.20 -10.62 -6.20
CA GLN A 49 23.60 -11.13 -7.52
C GLN A 49 22.51 -12.01 -8.17
N ILE A 50 21.85 -12.88 -7.40
CA ILE A 50 20.72 -13.68 -7.89
C ILE A 50 19.55 -12.75 -8.30
N SER A 51 19.26 -11.72 -7.50
CA SER A 51 18.23 -10.72 -7.80
C SER A 51 18.50 -10.01 -9.13
N GLU A 52 19.75 -9.60 -9.38
CA GLU A 52 20.17 -8.94 -10.60
C GLU A 52 20.13 -9.87 -11.82
N GLU A 53 20.67 -11.09 -11.70
CA GLU A 53 20.74 -12.09 -12.78
C GLU A 53 19.35 -12.52 -13.28
N PHE A 54 18.42 -12.75 -12.36
CA PHE A 54 17.06 -13.19 -12.70
C PHE A 54 16.06 -12.04 -12.86
N HIS A 55 16.49 -10.79 -12.67
CA HIS A 55 15.65 -9.60 -12.69
C HIS A 55 14.42 -9.72 -11.77
N VAL A 56 14.63 -10.26 -10.57
CA VAL A 56 13.63 -10.38 -9.51
C VAL A 56 14.06 -9.56 -8.31
N THR A 57 13.17 -9.24 -7.39
CA THR A 57 13.56 -8.56 -6.15
C THR A 57 14.08 -9.56 -5.12
N VAL A 58 14.96 -9.11 -4.21
CA VAL A 58 15.37 -9.89 -3.04
C VAL A 58 14.14 -10.34 -2.23
N ASP A 59 13.13 -9.47 -2.08
CA ASP A 59 11.86 -9.83 -1.44
C ASP A 59 11.15 -11.01 -2.12
N TYR A 60 11.13 -11.06 -3.45
CA TYR A 60 10.55 -12.19 -4.18
C TYR A 60 11.26 -13.49 -3.82
N LEU A 61 12.59 -13.47 -3.70
CA LEU A 61 13.38 -14.66 -3.36
C LEU A 61 13.07 -15.13 -1.93
N VAL A 62 13.07 -14.23 -0.96
CA VAL A 62 13.09 -14.58 0.47
C VAL A 62 11.69 -14.78 1.06
N ARG A 63 10.65 -14.06 0.61
CA ARG A 63 9.33 -14.09 1.28
C ARG A 63 8.42 -15.19 0.78
N ASP A 64 7.83 -16.01 1.64
CA ASP A 64 6.98 -17.16 1.31
C ASP A 64 5.58 -16.84 0.74
N SER A 65 5.49 -15.84 -0.16
CA SER A 65 4.29 -15.44 -0.89
C SER A 65 3.36 -14.48 -0.14
N VAL A 66 3.91 -13.42 0.48
CA VAL A 66 3.12 -12.24 0.86
C VAL A 66 3.95 -10.94 0.74
N CYS A 67 4.23 -10.49 -0.49
CA CYS A 67 4.35 -9.06 -0.82
C CYS A 67 4.65 -8.92 -2.32
N GLN A 68 3.59 -8.70 -3.11
CA GLN A 68 3.73 -8.16 -4.44
C GLN A 68 3.78 -6.63 -4.31
N LYS A 69 4.98 -6.05 -4.19
CA LYS A 69 5.18 -4.66 -4.63
C LYS A 69 6.12 -4.75 -5.83
N LYS A 70 5.57 -4.81 -7.04
CA LYS A 70 6.35 -4.42 -8.23
C LYS A 70 6.59 -2.91 -8.12
N PRO A 71 7.75 -2.38 -8.56
CA PRO A 71 7.85 -0.95 -8.81
C PRO A 71 6.83 -0.60 -9.90
N THR A 72 5.71 0.00 -9.49
CA THR A 72 4.71 0.52 -10.42
C THR A 72 5.24 1.84 -10.95
N TYR A 73 5.76 1.86 -12.18
CA TYR A 73 6.03 3.11 -12.87
C TYR A 73 4.68 3.76 -13.17
N LEU A 74 4.30 4.78 -12.41
CA LEU A 74 3.09 5.56 -12.67
C LEU A 74 3.22 6.19 -14.06
N HIS A 75 2.24 5.98 -14.94
CA HIS A 75 2.15 6.74 -16.18
C HIS A 75 1.86 8.21 -15.85
N ARG A 76 2.26 9.16 -16.72
CA ARG A 76 2.13 10.61 -16.45
C ARG A 76 0.75 11.03 -15.92
N GLY A 77 -0.34 10.50 -16.49
CA GLY A 77 -1.70 10.79 -16.01
C GLY A 77 -2.01 10.23 -14.62
N GLN A 78 -1.38 9.12 -14.21
CA GLN A 78 -1.49 8.61 -12.84
C GLN A 78 -0.69 9.46 -11.85
N ILE A 79 0.45 10.04 -12.25
CA ILE A 79 1.22 10.96 -11.39
C ILE A 79 0.39 12.19 -11.04
N GLU A 80 -0.27 12.79 -12.03
CA GLU A 80 -1.13 13.97 -11.82
C GLU A 80 -2.29 13.67 -10.87
N ILE A 81 -2.94 12.50 -11.01
CA ILE A 81 -3.99 12.05 -10.09
C ILE A 81 -3.46 11.83 -8.68
N VAL A 82 -2.30 11.18 -8.53
CA VAL A 82 -1.68 10.89 -7.22
C VAL A 82 -1.35 12.20 -6.49
N ASP A 83 -0.73 13.15 -7.18
CA ASP A 83 -0.34 14.43 -6.59
C ASP A 83 -1.58 15.24 -6.19
N PHE A 84 -2.61 15.27 -7.04
CA PHE A 84 -3.90 15.89 -6.71
C PHE A 84 -4.55 15.24 -5.49
N LEU A 85 -4.62 13.90 -5.47
CA LEU A 85 -5.27 13.13 -4.40
C LEU A 85 -4.59 13.36 -3.04
N ILE A 86 -3.26 13.43 -3.00
CA ILE A 86 -2.51 13.73 -1.77
C ILE A 86 -2.85 15.12 -1.25
N LYS A 87 -2.91 16.14 -2.12
CA LYS A 87 -3.31 17.49 -1.72
C LYS A 87 -4.74 17.50 -1.22
N ALA A 88 -5.68 16.91 -1.96
CA ALA A 88 -7.08 16.85 -1.60
C ALA A 88 -7.28 16.24 -0.20
N LYS A 89 -6.61 15.12 0.11
CA LYS A 89 -6.66 14.50 1.43
C LYS A 89 -6.13 15.40 2.54
N LYS A 90 -5.03 16.12 2.27
CA LYS A 90 -4.41 17.06 3.22
C LYS A 90 -5.23 18.33 3.44
N GLU A 91 -6.02 18.75 2.47
CA GLU A 91 -6.85 19.96 2.54
C GLU A 91 -8.30 19.66 3.00
N THR A 92 -8.67 18.39 3.13
CA THR A 92 -10.00 17.95 3.57
C THR A 92 -9.93 17.33 4.98
N TYR A 93 -10.39 16.10 5.19
CA TYR A 93 -10.56 15.51 6.51
C TYR A 93 -9.28 15.59 7.38
N ALA A 94 -8.13 15.22 6.81
CA ALA A 94 -6.87 15.17 7.54
C ALA A 94 -6.36 16.57 7.93
N GLY A 95 -6.66 17.60 7.15
CA GLY A 95 -6.26 18.99 7.40
C GLY A 95 -7.28 19.85 8.12
N ASN A 96 -8.42 19.28 8.55
CA ASN A 96 -9.57 20.04 9.06
C ASN A 96 -10.15 21.01 8.01
N GLY A 97 -10.23 20.53 6.77
CA GLY A 97 -10.89 21.23 5.69
C GLY A 97 -12.38 21.48 5.90
N PRO A 98 -12.98 22.35 5.08
CA PRO A 98 -14.38 22.71 5.21
C PRO A 98 -15.30 21.52 4.93
N GLU A 99 -16.18 21.24 5.89
CA GLU A 99 -17.21 20.22 5.79
C GLU A 99 -18.59 20.85 5.58
N SER A 100 -19.44 20.19 4.81
CA SER A 100 -20.84 20.60 4.59
C SER A 100 -21.77 19.40 4.67
N LYS A 101 -23.09 19.64 4.81
CA LYS A 101 -24.09 18.58 4.69
C LYS A 101 -24.30 18.24 3.23
N SER A 102 -24.38 16.94 2.92
CA SER A 102 -24.76 16.49 1.58
C SER A 102 -26.30 16.50 1.40
N ILE A 103 -26.75 16.19 0.19
CA ILE A 103 -28.18 16.03 -0.13
C ILE A 103 -28.80 14.80 0.55
N TYR A 104 -28.00 13.81 0.93
CA TYR A 104 -28.49 12.60 1.60
C TYR A 104 -28.61 12.84 3.12
N PRO A 105 -29.72 12.43 3.75
CA PRO A 105 -29.91 12.62 5.19
C PRO A 105 -28.77 12.00 6.01
N GLY A 106 -28.24 12.77 6.97
CA GLY A 106 -27.21 12.29 7.90
C GLY A 106 -25.83 12.08 7.27
N SER A 107 -25.57 12.69 6.11
CA SER A 107 -24.27 12.62 5.44
C SER A 107 -23.61 13.98 5.32
N TYR A 108 -22.29 13.91 5.20
CA TYR A 108 -21.39 15.04 5.10
C TYR A 108 -20.55 14.92 3.85
N ILE A 109 -20.13 16.06 3.33
CA ILE A 109 -19.32 16.19 2.14
C ILE A 109 -18.10 17.06 2.43
N LEU A 110 -16.95 16.61 1.96
CA LEU A 110 -15.71 17.36 1.87
C LEU A 110 -15.37 17.50 0.39
N GLU A 111 -15.13 18.72 -0.06
CA GLU A 111 -14.84 19.02 -1.47
C GLU A 111 -13.47 19.69 -1.61
N TYR A 112 -12.72 19.29 -2.63
CA TYR A 112 -11.49 19.97 -3.03
C TYR A 112 -11.40 20.08 -4.56
N ARG A 113 -10.95 21.24 -5.05
CA ARG A 113 -10.81 21.53 -6.49
C ARG A 113 -9.45 22.14 -6.78
N GLU A 114 -8.79 21.63 -7.82
CA GLU A 114 -7.54 22.20 -8.32
C GLU A 114 -7.44 21.95 -9.84
N GLY A 115 -7.41 23.03 -10.63
CA GLY A 115 -7.35 22.93 -12.09
C GLY A 115 -8.55 22.18 -12.67
N ASP A 116 -8.27 21.16 -13.48
CA ASP A 116 -9.28 20.30 -14.11
C ASP A 116 -9.82 19.20 -13.18
N PHE A 117 -9.30 19.10 -11.94
CA PHE A 117 -9.63 18.04 -11.01
C PHE A 117 -10.62 18.48 -9.92
N LEU A 118 -11.52 17.56 -9.59
CA LEU A 118 -12.47 17.64 -8.48
C LEU A 118 -12.33 16.39 -7.61
N TYR A 119 -12.26 16.58 -6.30
CA TYR A 119 -12.33 15.56 -5.27
C TYR A 119 -13.57 15.78 -4.44
N ILE A 120 -14.34 14.72 -4.23
CA ILE A 120 -15.45 14.70 -3.27
C ILE A 120 -15.29 13.48 -2.38
N ASP A 121 -15.34 13.69 -1.06
CA ASP A 121 -15.51 12.63 -0.06
C ASP A 121 -16.88 12.81 0.60
N THR A 122 -17.73 11.79 0.47
CA THR A 122 -19.04 11.73 1.11
C THR A 122 -19.04 10.63 2.16
N TYR A 123 -19.43 10.95 3.38
CA TYR A 123 -19.43 9.99 4.49
C TYR A 123 -20.65 10.11 5.40
N TYR A 124 -20.88 9.05 6.15
CA TYR A 124 -21.97 8.89 7.11
C TYR A 124 -21.42 8.37 8.43
N GLY A 125 -22.02 8.81 9.55
CA GLY A 125 -21.68 8.32 10.88
C GLY A 125 -20.53 9.10 11.54
N GLY A 126 -20.01 8.54 12.63
CA GLY A 126 -18.97 9.14 13.46
C GLY A 126 -18.05 8.07 14.02
N GLU A 127 -18.40 7.48 15.17
CA GLU A 127 -17.63 6.36 15.74
C GLU A 127 -17.71 5.10 14.89
N ALA A 128 -18.83 4.83 14.23
CA ALA A 128 -18.96 3.84 13.17
C ALA A 128 -19.40 4.57 11.89
N PHE A 129 -18.68 4.36 10.81
CA PHE A 129 -18.82 5.17 9.61
C PHE A 129 -18.56 4.40 8.32
N ILE A 130 -19.13 4.93 7.24
CA ILE A 130 -18.88 4.51 5.87
C ILE A 130 -18.75 5.75 5.00
N GLY A 131 -17.93 5.68 3.96
CA GLY A 131 -17.82 6.76 3.01
C GLY A 131 -17.24 6.34 1.67
N GLU A 132 -17.21 7.31 0.78
CA GLU A 132 -16.75 7.20 -0.58
C GLU A 132 -16.03 8.48 -0.96
N GLU A 133 -14.81 8.34 -1.48
CA GLU A 133 -14.14 9.41 -2.19
C GLU A 133 -14.07 9.11 -3.68
N VAL A 134 -14.24 10.14 -4.49
CA VAL A 134 -14.15 10.05 -5.95
C VAL A 134 -13.38 11.25 -6.48
N VAL A 135 -12.57 11.01 -7.52
CA VAL A 135 -11.87 12.05 -8.27
C VAL A 135 -12.42 12.12 -9.68
N TRP A 136 -12.74 13.32 -10.13
CA TRP A 136 -13.10 13.65 -11.50
C TRP A 136 -12.01 14.47 -12.16
N MET A 137 -11.80 14.25 -13.46
CA MET A 137 -11.02 15.10 -14.34
C MET A 137 -11.94 15.56 -15.48
N LYS A 138 -12.16 16.86 -15.62
CA LYS A 138 -13.09 17.44 -16.63
C LYS A 138 -14.45 16.72 -16.64
N ASP A 139 -15.05 16.61 -15.46
CA ASP A 139 -16.35 15.95 -15.23
C ASP A 139 -16.41 14.44 -15.49
N THR A 140 -15.28 13.80 -15.81
CA THR A 140 -15.20 12.34 -15.97
C THR A 140 -14.60 11.73 -14.71
N PRO A 141 -15.28 10.78 -14.02
CA PRO A 141 -14.71 10.10 -12.87
C PRO A 141 -13.52 9.22 -13.29
N VAL A 142 -12.40 9.32 -12.58
CA VAL A 142 -11.15 8.61 -12.93
C VAL A 142 -10.60 7.74 -11.80
N TYR A 143 -11.05 7.96 -10.56
CA TYR A 143 -10.64 7.20 -9.39
C TYR A 143 -11.76 7.20 -8.36
N GLY A 144 -11.90 6.10 -7.63
CA GLY A 144 -12.81 6.00 -6.49
C GLY A 144 -12.29 5.07 -5.41
N MET A 145 -12.65 5.36 -4.15
CA MET A 145 -12.37 4.52 -3.01
C MET A 145 -13.54 4.55 -2.03
N ASN A 146 -14.02 3.38 -1.62
CA ASN A 146 -14.96 3.22 -0.52
C ASN A 146 -14.21 2.82 0.74
N TYR A 147 -14.72 3.23 1.89
CA TYR A 147 -14.15 2.89 3.19
C TYR A 147 -15.23 2.70 4.24
N CYS A 148 -14.97 1.83 5.20
CA CYS A 148 -15.87 1.52 6.31
C CYS A 148 -15.04 1.25 7.56
N GLY A 149 -15.29 1.99 8.63
CA GLY A 149 -14.49 1.94 9.83
C GLY A 149 -15.29 2.11 11.10
N ARG A 150 -14.62 1.81 12.21
CA ARG A 150 -15.18 1.96 13.54
C ARG A 150 -14.12 2.17 14.62
N VAL A 151 -14.48 2.96 15.62
CA VAL A 151 -13.85 3.00 16.94
C VAL A 151 -14.34 1.79 17.72
N ILE A 152 -13.42 1.02 18.29
CA ILE A 152 -13.71 -0.25 18.98
C ILE A 152 -13.23 -0.27 20.44
N GLY A 153 -12.51 0.75 20.88
CA GLY A 153 -12.01 0.86 22.24
C GLY A 153 -11.94 2.32 22.69
N ASP A 154 -11.71 2.49 23.99
CA ASP A 154 -11.54 3.80 24.60
C ASP A 154 -10.24 4.47 24.14
N ASN A 155 -10.08 5.75 24.47
CA ASN A 155 -8.89 6.55 24.16
C ASN A 155 -8.63 6.76 22.66
N PHE A 156 -9.62 6.58 21.79
CA PHE A 156 -9.47 6.97 20.39
C PHE A 156 -9.21 8.48 20.24
N SER A 157 -8.16 8.82 19.49
CA SER A 157 -7.80 10.19 19.17
C SER A 157 -7.98 10.44 17.67
N GLY A 158 -8.99 11.26 17.33
CA GLY A 158 -9.20 11.71 15.95
C GLY A 158 -8.04 12.55 15.43
N ASP A 159 -7.37 13.31 16.29
CA ASP A 159 -6.21 14.12 15.93
C ASP A 159 -5.00 13.24 15.58
N PHE A 160 -4.79 12.14 16.31
CA PHE A 160 -3.76 11.16 15.96
C PHE A 160 -4.04 10.49 14.61
N LEU A 161 -5.29 10.09 14.36
CA LEU A 161 -5.68 9.56 13.05
C LEU A 161 -5.39 10.57 11.94
N LYS A 162 -5.79 11.84 12.11
CA LYS A 162 -5.52 12.90 11.14
C LYS A 162 -4.02 13.11 10.92
N ALA A 163 -3.20 13.10 11.98
CA ALA A 163 -1.74 13.19 11.87
C ALA A 163 -1.15 12.05 11.03
N ALA A 164 -1.60 10.81 11.24
CA ALA A 164 -1.18 9.67 10.42
C ALA A 164 -1.63 9.82 8.95
N LEU A 165 -2.85 10.30 8.71
CA LEU A 165 -3.37 10.54 7.35
C LEU A 165 -2.65 11.69 6.62
N LEU A 166 -2.17 12.70 7.34
CA LEU A 166 -1.33 13.77 6.77
C LEU A 166 0.03 13.25 6.25
N ALA A 167 0.49 12.10 6.77
CA ALA A 167 1.70 11.41 6.32
C ALA A 167 1.45 10.41 5.16
N VAL A 168 0.36 10.58 4.40
CA VAL A 168 0.02 9.77 3.21
C VAL A 168 1.22 9.65 2.25
N PRO A 169 1.62 8.43 1.85
CA PRO A 169 2.78 8.23 1.00
C PRO A 169 2.42 8.30 -0.48
N GLN A 170 3.39 8.70 -1.33
CA GLN A 170 3.16 8.85 -2.76
C GLN A 170 3.01 7.51 -3.51
N ASP A 171 3.62 6.42 -3.02
CA ASP A 171 3.52 5.10 -3.65
C ASP A 171 2.15 4.43 -3.45
N MET A 172 1.45 4.79 -2.37
CA MET A 172 0.16 4.22 -1.95
C MET A 172 -0.73 5.32 -1.34
N PRO A 173 -1.22 6.28 -2.14
CA PRO A 173 -1.85 7.51 -1.65
C PRO A 173 -3.31 7.32 -1.23
N TYR A 174 -3.61 6.29 -0.45
CA TYR A 174 -4.99 5.91 -0.08
C TYR A 174 -5.37 6.43 1.31
N ARG A 175 -4.52 6.13 2.31
CA ARG A 175 -4.69 6.48 3.73
C ARG A 175 -3.32 6.96 4.27
N GLY A 176 -2.98 6.65 5.52
CA GLY A 176 -1.67 6.97 6.09
C GLY A 176 -0.53 6.04 5.63
N PRO A 177 0.69 6.23 6.15
CA PRO A 177 1.85 5.40 5.83
C PRO A 177 1.70 3.99 6.42
N SER A 178 2.57 3.04 6.02
CA SER A 178 2.46 1.67 6.54
C SER A 178 2.60 1.56 8.07
N PHE A 179 3.30 2.51 8.68
CA PHE A 179 3.50 2.64 10.12
C PHE A 179 3.64 4.12 10.48
N PHE A 180 2.97 4.54 11.56
CA PHE A 180 3.13 5.86 12.17
C PHE A 180 2.93 5.73 13.68
N GLU A 181 3.76 6.40 14.47
CA GLU A 181 3.73 6.32 15.94
C GLU A 181 3.95 7.69 16.54
N GLU A 182 3.10 8.05 17.51
CA GLU A 182 3.21 9.29 18.25
C GLU A 182 2.52 9.17 19.60
N GLN A 183 3.15 9.65 20.68
CA GLN A 183 2.54 9.79 22.01
C GLN A 183 1.84 8.51 22.54
N GLY A 184 2.43 7.33 22.27
CA GLY A 184 1.90 6.03 22.72
C GLY A 184 0.85 5.40 21.79
N TYR A 185 0.45 6.10 20.73
CA TYR A 185 -0.43 5.57 19.70
C TYR A 185 0.38 4.95 18.56
N ILE A 186 -0.10 3.82 18.03
CA ILE A 186 0.50 3.13 16.89
C ILE A 186 -0.55 2.99 15.79
N TYR A 187 -0.32 3.61 14.65
CA TYR A 187 -1.08 3.43 13.43
C TYR A 187 -0.38 2.41 12.52
N ARG A 188 -1.15 1.50 11.93
CA ARG A 188 -0.66 0.58 10.90
C ARG A 188 -1.61 0.58 9.72
N CYS A 189 -1.05 0.62 8.53
CA CYS A 189 -1.80 0.53 7.28
C CYS A 189 -1.20 -0.56 6.40
N SER A 190 -2.06 -1.42 5.87
CA SER A 190 -1.69 -2.46 4.93
C SER A 190 -2.53 -2.35 3.67
N THR A 191 -1.89 -2.45 2.52
CA THR A 191 -2.53 -2.32 1.21
C THR A 191 -2.10 -3.47 0.32
N LYS A 192 -3.02 -3.92 -0.53
CA LYS A 192 -2.79 -4.92 -1.58
C LYS A 192 -3.37 -4.40 -2.88
N GLY A 193 -2.66 -4.60 -3.98
CA GLY A 193 -3.07 -4.13 -5.29
C GLY A 193 -2.29 -2.90 -5.76
N ASP A 194 -2.87 -2.18 -6.71
CA ASP A 194 -2.32 -0.96 -7.32
C ASP A 194 -3.42 0.09 -7.53
N MET A 195 -3.05 1.26 -8.07
CA MET A 195 -3.99 2.37 -8.29
C MET A 195 -5.23 2.01 -9.12
N ASN A 196 -5.19 0.96 -9.95
CA ASN A 196 -6.35 0.51 -10.72
C ASN A 196 -7.28 -0.41 -9.93
N TRP A 197 -6.75 -1.13 -8.93
CA TRP A 197 -7.50 -2.06 -8.12
C TRP A 197 -6.76 -2.36 -6.82
N PHE A 198 -7.29 -1.90 -5.70
CA PHE A 198 -6.68 -2.10 -4.39
C PHE A 198 -7.71 -2.38 -3.29
N GLN A 199 -7.20 -2.99 -2.23
CA GLN A 199 -7.88 -3.13 -0.95
C GLN A 199 -6.87 -2.88 0.17
N GLY A 200 -7.33 -2.36 1.28
CA GLY A 200 -6.49 -2.07 2.42
C GLY A 200 -7.24 -2.11 3.72
N TYR A 201 -6.43 -2.06 4.76
CA TYR A 201 -6.86 -2.14 6.14
C TYR A 201 -5.94 -1.30 6.99
N GLU A 202 -6.52 -0.38 7.75
CA GLU A 202 -5.84 0.41 8.76
C GLU A 202 -6.38 0.11 10.16
N ASN A 203 -5.53 0.26 11.15
CA ASN A 203 -5.89 0.14 12.55
C ASN A 203 -5.00 1.04 13.41
N ILE A 204 -5.52 1.37 14.59
CA ILE A 204 -4.79 2.10 15.62
C ILE A 204 -4.80 1.29 16.90
N TYR A 205 -3.64 1.27 17.56
CA TYR A 205 -3.47 0.74 18.90
C TYR A 205 -3.08 1.85 19.87
N TYR A 206 -3.49 1.71 21.12
CA TYR A 206 -3.01 2.47 22.27
C TYR A 206 -2.78 1.48 23.42
N ASP A 207 -1.63 1.53 24.08
CA ASP A 207 -1.23 0.59 25.15
C ASP A 207 -1.40 -0.91 24.78
N ASN A 208 -1.09 -1.26 23.52
CA ASN A 208 -1.26 -2.59 22.91
C ASN A 208 -2.72 -3.05 22.71
N GLU A 209 -3.71 -2.24 23.07
CA GLU A 209 -5.11 -2.51 22.74
C GLU A 209 -5.47 -1.88 21.41
N LYS A 210 -6.19 -2.63 20.57
CA LYS A 210 -6.66 -2.12 19.29
C LYS A 210 -7.93 -1.31 19.53
N ILE A 211 -7.90 -0.03 19.17
CA ILE A 211 -8.97 0.93 19.49
C ILE A 211 -9.70 1.45 18.26
N TYR A 212 -9.17 1.22 17.07
CA TYR A 212 -9.80 1.63 15.80
C TYR A 212 -9.44 0.68 14.66
N GLU A 213 -10.35 0.54 13.71
CA GLU A 213 -10.11 -0.13 12.45
C GLU A 213 -10.90 0.48 11.30
N CYS A 214 -10.35 0.39 10.09
CA CYS A 214 -11.04 0.77 8.87
C CYS A 214 -10.58 -0.11 7.70
N TYR A 215 -11.55 -0.62 6.96
CA TYR A 215 -11.35 -1.30 5.69
C TYR A 215 -11.62 -0.34 4.55
N PHE A 216 -10.79 -0.39 3.51
CA PHE A 216 -10.97 0.45 2.33
C PHE A 216 -10.63 -0.32 1.07
N HIS A 217 -11.25 0.05 -0.05
CA HIS A 217 -10.99 -0.56 -1.35
C HIS A 217 -11.39 0.40 -2.46
N GLY A 218 -10.79 0.25 -3.63
CA GLY A 218 -11.03 1.19 -4.72
C GLY A 218 -10.17 0.89 -5.93
N GLY A 219 -10.13 1.86 -6.84
CA GLY A 219 -9.36 1.73 -8.06
C GLY A 219 -9.62 2.85 -9.05
N GLY A 220 -9.08 2.66 -10.25
CA GLY A 220 -9.30 3.54 -11.38
C GLY A 220 -10.68 3.29 -11.99
N ILE A 221 -11.38 4.37 -12.33
CA ILE A 221 -12.68 4.34 -13.02
C ILE A 221 -12.40 4.54 -14.52
N ARG A 222 -13.05 3.76 -15.39
CA ARG A 222 -12.82 3.71 -16.84
C ARG A 222 -14.12 3.60 -17.61
#